data_AF-A0A9D4QCG9-F1
#
_entry.id   AF-A0A9D4QCG9-F1
#
_cell.length_a   1.000
_cell.length_b   1.000
_cell.length_c   1.000
_cell.angle_alpha   90.00
_cell.angle_beta   90.00
_cell.angle_gamma   90.00
#
_symmetry.space_group_name_H-M   'P 1'
#
loop_
_entity.id
_entity.type
_entity.pdbx_description
1 polymer ?
#
loop_
_entity_poly.entity_id
_entity_poly.type
_entity_poly.pdbx_seq_one_letter_code
_entity_poly.pdbx_strand_id
1 'polypeptide(L)'
;MYRALAILCFGLACAVGGVSSAALYKDIAGCTTPEAEKCGYDFVPYFLTPKLADDAKGLAAQCTLFKRQLKCGEDFAVKCLDGLPKGVILLMLRAAVDEYGMFCNTTNPKHKAYRLQRRRADDRASLIPAQKSEGIEVMDKGKI
;
A
#
# COMPACT_ATOMS: atom_id res chain seq x y z
N MET A 1 36.83 25.23 -17.01
CA MET A 1 36.60 24.00 -17.79
C MET A 1 35.83 22.93 -16.98
N TYR A 2 34.79 23.29 -16.22
CA TYR A 2 34.07 22.36 -15.33
C TYR A 2 32.56 22.25 -15.62
N ARG A 3 32.05 23.03 -16.58
CA ARG A 3 30.61 23.06 -16.90
C ARG A 3 30.20 22.01 -17.94
N ALA A 4 31.14 21.50 -18.73
CA ALA A 4 30.88 20.48 -19.75
C ALA A 4 30.76 19.05 -19.18
N LEU A 5 31.39 18.76 -18.02
CA LEU A 5 31.29 17.43 -17.39
C LEU A 5 29.94 17.18 -16.71
N ALA A 6 29.26 18.21 -16.22
CA ALA A 6 27.99 18.04 -15.50
C ALA A 6 26.84 17.59 -16.43
N ILE A 7 26.87 17.98 -17.70
CA ILE A 7 25.82 17.68 -18.69
C ILE A 7 25.93 16.21 -19.17
N LEU A 8 27.13 15.64 -19.17
CA LEU A 8 27.38 14.24 -19.54
C LEU A 8 26.81 13.26 -18.50
N CYS A 9 26.78 13.61 -17.21
CA CYS A 9 26.20 12.75 -16.17
C CYS A 9 24.67 12.77 -16.15
N PHE A 10 24.04 13.92 -16.45
CA PHE A 10 22.57 14.00 -16.51
C PHE A 10 22.00 13.42 -17.81
N GLY A 11 22.71 13.55 -18.95
CA GLY A 11 22.30 12.95 -20.22
C GLY A 11 22.35 11.42 -20.22
N LEU A 12 23.36 10.83 -19.57
CA LEU A 12 23.49 9.37 -19.50
C LEU A 12 22.45 8.75 -18.53
N ALA A 13 22.05 9.46 -17.48
CA ALA A 13 21.05 8.97 -16.52
C ALA A 13 19.65 8.77 -17.15
N CYS A 14 19.28 9.57 -18.16
CA CYS A 14 18.01 9.37 -18.88
C CYS A 14 18.07 8.29 -19.95
N ALA A 15 19.25 7.93 -20.47
CA ALA A 15 19.40 6.83 -21.43
C ALA A 15 19.39 5.44 -20.75
N VAL A 16 19.80 5.36 -19.48
CA VAL A 16 19.56 4.17 -18.61
C VAL A 16 18.25 4.26 -17.80
N GLY A 17 17.56 5.39 -17.84
CA GLY A 17 16.25 5.61 -17.19
C GLY A 17 15.08 4.91 -17.88
N GLY A 18 15.33 4.18 -18.97
CA GLY A 18 14.43 3.14 -19.47
C GLY A 18 14.43 1.93 -18.54
N VAL A 19 13.96 2.09 -17.30
CA VAL A 19 13.38 0.96 -16.56
C VAL A 19 12.08 0.59 -17.28
N SER A 20 12.24 -0.03 -18.45
CA SER A 20 11.21 -0.87 -19.04
C SER A 20 10.71 -1.76 -17.91
N SER A 21 9.39 -1.84 -17.73
CA SER A 21 8.75 -2.66 -16.69
C SER A 21 9.23 -4.12 -16.65
N ALA A 22 9.96 -4.56 -17.69
CA ALA A 22 10.70 -5.81 -17.81
C ALA A 22 11.92 -5.97 -16.89
N ALA A 23 12.49 -4.90 -16.30
CA ALA A 23 13.71 -4.97 -15.49
C ALA A 23 13.45 -5.09 -13.97
N LEU A 24 12.19 -5.06 -13.53
CA LEU A 24 11.86 -5.20 -12.11
C LEU A 24 11.92 -6.65 -11.64
N TYR A 25 11.45 -7.57 -12.49
CA TYR A 25 11.41 -8.99 -12.18
C TYR A 25 12.62 -9.72 -12.74
N LYS A 26 13.12 -10.70 -12.00
CA LYS A 26 14.04 -11.71 -12.52
C LYS A 26 13.33 -12.50 -13.61
N ASP A 27 14.09 -12.89 -14.64
CA ASP A 27 13.63 -13.76 -15.71
C ASP A 27 13.51 -15.22 -15.22
N ILE A 28 12.51 -15.45 -14.37
CA ILE A 28 12.19 -16.73 -13.73
C ILE A 28 10.71 -17.01 -13.95
N ALA A 29 10.37 -18.26 -14.26
CA ALA A 29 8.98 -18.68 -14.41
C ALA A 29 8.13 -18.32 -13.17
N GLY A 30 7.01 -17.63 -13.42
CA GLY A 30 6.10 -17.16 -12.38
C GLY A 30 6.50 -15.83 -11.71
N CYS A 31 7.45 -15.09 -12.27
CA CYS A 31 7.77 -13.73 -11.83
C CYS A 31 7.13 -12.71 -12.77
N THR A 32 5.83 -12.51 -12.61
CA THR A 32 5.02 -11.60 -13.43
C THR A 32 4.12 -10.73 -12.53
N THR A 33 3.65 -9.61 -13.06
CA THR A 33 2.71 -8.74 -12.35
C THR A 33 1.46 -9.49 -11.87
N PRO A 34 0.79 -10.33 -12.70
CA PRO A 34 -0.37 -11.09 -12.24
C PRO A 34 -0.07 -12.04 -11.08
N GLU A 35 1.14 -12.62 -11.02
CA GLU A 35 1.53 -13.46 -9.87
C GLU A 35 1.75 -12.64 -8.60
N ALA A 36 2.29 -11.42 -8.72
CA ALA A 36 2.40 -10.48 -7.60
C ALA A 36 1.01 -10.06 -7.08
N GLU A 37 0.07 -9.77 -7.99
CA GLU A 37 -1.28 -9.32 -7.65
C GLU A 37 -2.10 -10.38 -6.91
N LYS A 38 -1.80 -11.68 -7.10
CA LYS A 38 -2.43 -12.76 -6.32
C LYS A 38 -2.15 -12.67 -4.82
N CYS A 39 -1.07 -12.00 -4.42
CA CYS A 39 -0.82 -11.75 -3.00
C CYS A 39 -1.84 -10.79 -2.38
N GLY A 40 -2.53 -9.99 -3.19
CA GLY A 40 -3.47 -8.97 -2.74
C GLY A 40 -2.77 -7.72 -2.19
N TYR A 41 -3.58 -6.69 -1.97
CA TYR A 41 -3.14 -5.34 -1.67
C TYR A 41 -3.87 -4.72 -0.47
N ASP A 42 -4.73 -5.50 0.20
CA ASP A 42 -5.54 -5.05 1.33
C ASP A 42 -4.70 -4.69 2.56
N PHE A 43 -3.48 -5.21 2.65
CA PHE A 43 -2.52 -4.86 3.68
C PHE A 43 -2.09 -3.39 3.66
N VAL A 44 -2.60 -2.51 2.78
CA VAL A 44 -2.36 -1.05 2.86
C VAL A 44 -3.62 -0.34 3.38
N PRO A 45 -3.77 -0.15 4.71
CA PRO A 45 -4.80 0.65 5.33
C PRO A 45 -4.86 2.02 4.67
N TYR A 46 -6.07 2.51 4.44
CA TYR A 46 -6.35 3.81 3.84
C TYR A 46 -6.05 3.95 2.34
N PHE A 47 -5.42 2.95 1.71
CA PHE A 47 -5.24 2.94 0.26
C PHE A 47 -6.47 2.37 -0.45
N LEU A 48 -7.04 1.29 0.10
CA LEU A 48 -8.16 0.57 -0.52
C LEU A 48 -9.33 0.40 0.43
N THR A 49 -9.05 0.07 1.70
CA THR A 49 -10.06 0.09 2.75
C THR A 49 -9.89 1.37 3.58
N PRO A 50 -10.91 2.23 3.67
CA PRO A 50 -10.78 3.53 4.34
C PRO A 50 -10.63 3.40 5.87
N LYS A 51 -10.81 2.20 6.41
CA LYS A 51 -10.68 1.92 7.84
C LYS A 51 -10.41 0.44 8.11
N LEU A 52 -9.81 0.18 9.27
CA LEU A 52 -9.77 -1.15 9.88
C LEU A 52 -11.21 -1.60 10.23
N ALA A 53 -11.40 -2.85 10.65
CA ALA A 53 -12.69 -3.38 11.07
C ALA A 53 -13.09 -2.88 12.47
N ASP A 54 -14.38 -2.61 12.65
CA ASP A 54 -14.92 -1.90 13.82
C ASP A 54 -15.08 -2.82 15.04
N ASP A 55 -15.25 -4.12 14.81
CA ASP A 55 -15.39 -5.13 15.86
C ASP A 55 -14.14 -6.03 15.98
N ALA A 56 -14.00 -6.70 17.12
CA ALA A 56 -12.84 -7.54 17.41
C ALA A 56 -12.70 -8.74 16.45
N LYS A 57 -13.83 -9.30 15.98
CA LYS A 57 -13.84 -10.45 15.05
C LYS A 57 -13.41 -9.99 13.66
N GLY A 58 -13.95 -8.87 13.18
CA GLY A 58 -13.52 -8.25 11.93
C GLY A 58 -12.06 -7.85 11.95
N LEU A 59 -11.56 -7.29 13.07
CA LEU A 59 -10.15 -6.91 13.21
C LEU A 59 -9.24 -8.14 13.18
N ALA A 60 -9.63 -9.24 13.84
CA ALA A 60 -8.89 -10.49 13.80
C ALA A 60 -8.83 -11.07 12.38
N ALA A 61 -9.95 -11.02 11.63
CA ALA A 61 -10.01 -11.45 10.24
C ALA A 61 -9.11 -10.60 9.32
N GLN A 62 -9.16 -9.27 9.46
CA GLN A 62 -8.28 -8.36 8.72
C GLN A 62 -6.81 -8.59 9.05
N CYS A 63 -6.47 -8.74 10.34
CA CYS A 63 -5.10 -9.05 10.74
C CYS A 63 -4.59 -10.37 10.15
N THR A 64 -5.46 -11.38 10.03
CA THR A 64 -5.12 -12.65 9.37
C THR A 64 -4.90 -12.45 7.87
N LEU A 65 -5.78 -11.67 7.23
CA LEU A 65 -5.65 -11.30 5.82
C LEU A 65 -4.31 -10.59 5.56
N PHE A 66 -4.03 -9.51 6.28
CA PHE A 66 -2.83 -8.69 6.07
C PHE A 66 -1.55 -9.50 6.25
N LYS A 67 -1.46 -10.31 7.31
CA LYS A 67 -0.31 -11.18 7.54
C LYS A 67 -0.08 -12.15 6.37
N ARG A 68 -1.14 -12.74 5.83
CA ARG A 68 -1.05 -13.63 4.67
C ARG A 68 -0.54 -12.90 3.43
N GLN A 69 -1.08 -11.72 3.14
CA GLN A 69 -0.70 -10.94 1.97
C GLN A 69 0.74 -10.44 2.05
N LEU A 70 1.16 -9.94 3.23
CA LEU A 70 2.53 -9.50 3.48
C LEU A 70 3.54 -10.64 3.31
N LYS A 71 3.23 -11.82 3.87
CA LYS A 71 4.08 -13.01 3.72
C LYS A 71 4.20 -13.41 2.24
N CYS A 72 3.09 -13.41 1.51
CA CYS A 72 3.08 -13.69 0.08
C CYS A 72 3.94 -12.67 -0.69
N GLY A 73 3.77 -11.38 -0.41
CA GLY A 73 4.53 -10.30 -1.04
C GLY A 73 6.02 -10.37 -0.73
N GLU A 74 6.40 -10.74 0.49
CA GLU A 74 7.81 -10.93 0.88
C GLU A 74 8.41 -12.12 0.11
N ASP A 75 7.71 -13.26 0.07
CA ASP A 75 8.17 -14.44 -0.65
C ASP A 75 8.31 -14.17 -2.16
N PHE A 76 7.35 -13.45 -2.74
CA PHE A 76 7.41 -12.99 -4.12
C PHE A 76 8.60 -12.04 -4.33
N ALA A 77 8.80 -11.03 -3.47
CA ALA A 77 9.91 -10.09 -3.58
C ALA A 77 11.28 -10.78 -3.48
N VAL A 78 11.43 -11.75 -2.55
CA VAL A 78 12.66 -12.51 -2.40
C VAL A 78 12.96 -13.36 -3.64
N LYS A 79 11.93 -14.04 -4.17
CA LYS A 79 12.05 -14.89 -5.35
C LYS A 79 12.31 -14.07 -6.60
N CYS A 80 11.47 -13.07 -6.86
CA CYS A 80 11.30 -12.45 -8.16
C CYS A 80 11.95 -11.09 -8.33
N LEU A 81 12.38 -10.40 -7.28
CA LEU A 81 13.06 -9.11 -7.42
C LEU A 81 14.56 -9.26 -7.19
N ASP A 82 15.34 -8.35 -7.78
CA ASP A 82 16.77 -8.23 -7.50
C ASP A 82 17.18 -6.76 -7.26
N GLY A 83 18.39 -6.57 -6.75
CA GLY A 83 19.01 -5.27 -6.57
C GLY A 83 18.20 -4.29 -5.71
N LEU A 84 18.20 -3.02 -6.12
CA LEU A 84 17.55 -1.94 -5.39
C LEU A 84 16.01 -2.12 -5.26
N PRO A 85 15.26 -2.52 -6.31
CA PRO A 85 13.83 -2.79 -6.18
C PRO A 85 13.47 -3.81 -5.10
N LYS A 86 14.23 -4.91 -5.00
CA LYS A 86 14.05 -5.90 -3.91
C LYS A 86 14.22 -5.26 -2.54
N GLY A 87 15.28 -4.48 -2.36
CA GLY A 87 15.56 -3.80 -1.09
C GLY A 87 14.43 -2.87 -0.66
N VAL A 88 13.95 -2.03 -1.58
CA VAL A 88 12.85 -1.08 -1.31
C VAL A 88 11.55 -1.80 -0.99
N ILE A 89 11.15 -2.81 -1.77
CA ILE A 89 9.91 -3.56 -1.50
C ILE A 89 9.97 -4.29 -0.16
N LEU A 90 11.09 -4.95 0.15
CA LEU A 90 11.25 -5.65 1.44
C LEU A 90 11.23 -4.67 2.62
N LEU A 91 11.80 -3.48 2.46
CA LEU A 91 11.73 -2.44 3.49
C LEU A 91 10.27 -2.03 3.76
N MET A 92 9.49 -1.76 2.70
CA MET A 92 8.08 -1.38 2.83
C MET A 92 7.24 -2.49 3.46
N LEU A 93 7.43 -3.75 3.03
CA LEU A 93 6.71 -4.89 3.60
C LEU A 93 7.04 -5.09 5.09
N ARG A 94 8.31 -4.88 5.50
CA ARG A 94 8.70 -4.98 6.91
C ARG A 94 8.16 -3.85 7.76
N ALA A 95 8.20 -2.61 7.25
CA ALA A 95 7.58 -1.48 7.93
C ALA A 95 6.08 -1.73 8.17
N ALA A 96 5.39 -2.28 7.16
CA ALA A 96 4.03 -2.76 7.29
C ALA A 96 3.87 -3.83 8.39
N VAL A 97 4.69 -4.89 8.39
CA VAL A 97 4.65 -5.95 9.43
C VAL A 97 4.80 -5.36 10.84
N ASP A 98 5.72 -4.42 11.03
CA ASP A 98 5.93 -3.75 12.31
C ASP A 98 4.72 -2.92 12.73
N GLU A 99 4.11 -2.20 11.78
CA GLU A 99 2.90 -1.41 12.02
C GLU A 99 1.70 -2.28 12.38
N TYR A 100 1.43 -3.35 11.62
CA TYR A 100 0.38 -4.33 11.99
C TYR A 100 0.69 -5.01 13.31
N GLY A 101 1.97 -5.27 13.63
CA GLY A 101 2.39 -5.81 14.91
C GLY A 101 1.90 -4.99 16.10
N MET A 102 1.68 -3.68 15.94
CA MET A 102 1.16 -2.82 17.02
C MET A 102 -0.31 -3.06 17.36
N PHE A 103 -1.16 -3.31 16.36
CA PHE A 103 -2.61 -3.44 16.56
C PHE A 103 -3.19 -4.82 16.22
N CYS A 104 -2.44 -5.71 15.60
CA CYS A 104 -2.82 -7.11 15.41
C CYS A 104 -2.28 -8.04 16.51
N ASN A 105 -1.34 -7.57 17.33
CA ASN A 105 -0.87 -8.32 18.49
C ASN A 105 -1.68 -7.94 19.73
N THR A 106 -2.49 -8.87 20.23
CA THR A 106 -3.36 -8.64 21.39
C THR A 106 -2.61 -8.38 22.69
N THR A 107 -1.34 -8.79 22.78
CA THR A 107 -0.47 -8.57 23.94
C THR A 107 0.27 -7.23 23.87
N ASN A 108 0.27 -6.54 22.73
CA ASN A 108 0.96 -5.27 22.58
C ASN A 108 0.24 -4.17 23.38
N PRO A 109 0.95 -3.36 24.19
CA PRO A 109 0.35 -2.24 24.92
C PRO A 109 -0.44 -1.27 24.03
N LYS A 110 0.04 -1.05 22.79
CA LYS A 110 -0.59 -0.18 21.80
C LYS A 110 -1.86 -0.77 21.20
N HIS A 111 -2.10 -2.08 21.30
CA HIS A 111 -3.33 -2.70 20.82
C HIS A 111 -4.56 -2.21 21.60
N LYS A 112 -4.43 -2.02 22.91
CA LYS A 112 -5.49 -1.42 23.73
C LYS A 112 -5.69 0.05 23.38
N ALA A 113 -4.60 0.81 23.22
CA ALA A 113 -4.66 2.22 22.84
C ALA A 113 -5.33 2.41 21.46
N TYR A 114 -5.01 1.56 20.49
CA TYR A 114 -5.60 1.58 19.15
C TYR A 114 -7.11 1.36 19.20
N ARG A 115 -7.59 0.34 19.92
CA ARG A 115 -9.03 0.09 20.09
C ARG A 115 -9.76 1.24 20.80
N LEU A 116 -9.09 1.91 21.75
CA LEU A 116 -9.65 3.06 22.45
C LEU A 116 -9.74 4.30 21.55
N GLN A 117 -8.68 4.59 20.80
CA GLN A 117 -8.65 5.68 19.82
C GLN A 117 -9.70 5.48 18.73
N ARG A 118 -9.90 4.23 18.29
CA ARG A 118 -10.93 3.89 17.31
C ARG A 118 -12.34 4.15 17.82
N ARG A 119 -12.69 3.66 19.02
CA ARG A 119 -14.00 3.94 19.62
C ARG A 119 -14.30 5.44 19.66
N ARG A 120 -13.31 6.25 20.05
CA ARG A 120 -13.44 7.71 20.06
C ARG A 120 -13.63 8.32 18.67
N ALA A 121 -13.08 7.71 17.63
CA ALA A 121 -13.28 8.16 16.25
C ALA A 121 -14.70 7.83 15.76
N ASP A 122 -15.24 6.66 16.11
CA ASP A 122 -16.62 6.27 15.81
C ASP A 122 -17.64 7.15 16.57
N ASP A 123 -17.38 7.40 17.86
CA ASP A 123 -18.19 8.33 18.68
C ASP A 123 -18.18 9.76 18.11
N ARG A 124 -17.07 10.18 17.48
CA ARG A 124 -16.98 11.48 16.81
C ARG A 124 -17.71 11.48 15.47
N ALA A 125 -17.61 10.40 14.70
CA ALA A 125 -18.27 10.28 13.41
C ALA A 125 -19.80 10.27 13.56
N SER A 126 -20.34 9.68 14.63
CA SER A 126 -21.79 9.72 14.92
C SER A 126 -22.30 11.13 15.28
N LEU A 127 -21.42 12.04 15.68
CA LEU A 127 -21.72 13.44 15.98
C LEU A 127 -21.63 14.35 14.74
N ILE A 128 -21.11 13.87 13.61
CA ILE A 128 -21.07 14.64 12.36
C ILE A 128 -22.36 14.32 11.59
N PRO A 129 -23.33 15.26 11.46
CA PRO A 129 -24.50 15.02 10.63
C PRO A 129 -24.07 14.79 9.19
N ALA A 130 -24.60 13.73 8.57
CA ALA A 130 -24.37 13.42 7.17
C ALA A 130 -24.75 14.62 6.30
N GLN A 131 -23.75 15.32 5.74
CA GLN A 131 -23.98 16.29 4.68
C GLN A 131 -24.48 15.51 3.47
N LYS A 132 -25.80 15.52 3.28
CA LYS A 132 -26.49 15.02 2.09
C LYS A 132 -25.96 15.83 0.90
N SER A 133 -25.15 15.21 0.05
CA SER A 133 -24.73 15.79 -1.23
C SER A 133 -25.98 16.00 -2.08
N GLU A 134 -26.49 17.23 -2.11
CA GLU A 134 -27.48 17.66 -3.10
C GLU A 134 -26.85 17.56 -4.48
N GLY A 135 -27.55 16.90 -5.40
CA GLY A 135 -27.08 16.53 -6.72
C GLY A 135 -26.72 17.76 -7.55
N ILE A 136 -25.54 17.72 -8.17
CA ILE A 136 -25.21 18.58 -9.28
C ILE A 136 -25.90 17.96 -10.51
N GLU A 137 -27.08 18.47 -10.86
CA GLU A 137 -27.68 18.26 -12.18
C GLU A 137 -26.73 18.86 -13.23
N VAL A 138 -26.06 17.98 -13.98
CA VAL A 138 -25.31 18.39 -15.18
C VAL A 138 -26.33 18.70 -16.26
N MET A 139 -26.54 19.99 -16.53
CA MET A 139 -27.31 20.47 -17.66
C MET A 139 -26.75 19.91 -18.97
N ASP A 140 -27.56 19.09 -19.63
CA ASP A 140 -27.44 18.67 -21.02
C ASP A 140 -27.36 19.93 -21.92
N LYS A 141 -26.23 20.12 -22.61
CA LYS A 141 -26.10 21.08 -23.71
C LYS A 141 -26.04 20.31 -25.01
N GLY A 142 -27.15 20.24 -25.73
CA GLY A 142 -27.13 19.69 -27.08
C GLY A 142 -28.43 19.77 -27.88
N LYS A 143 -28.79 20.96 -28.40
CA LYS A 143 -29.47 21.15 -29.70
C LYS A 143 -29.72 22.62 -30.03
N ILE A 144 -28.94 23.19 -30.96
CA ILE A 144 -29.41 23.81 -32.22
C ILE A 144 -28.32 23.52 -33.26
#